data_AF-A0A925AC49-F1
#
_entry.id   AF-A0A925AC49-F1
#
_cell.length_a   1.000
_cell.length_b   1.000
_cell.length_c   1.000
_cell.angle_alpha   90.00
_cell.angle_beta   90.00
_cell.angle_gamma   90.00
#
_symmetry.space_group_name_H-M   'P 1'
#
loop_
_entity.id
_entity.type
_entity.pdbx_description
1 polymer ?
#
loop_
_entity_poly.entity_id
_entity_poly.type
_entity_poly.pdbx_seq_one_letter_code
_entity_poly.pdbx_strand_id
1 'polypeptide(L)'
;MKSNPLNTLTGRMVLVTVLAVMISYAIAFAIYANERGAALRRAAESSVIERVAFAAERLRELPAERRVLAADSIRDFALRFHVSTAPQVEHGAAGGPGGRIARGISERLANAEVRAHSRTV
;
A
#
# COMPACT_ATOMS: atom_id res chain seq x y z
N MET A 1 -2.20 49.66 -35.65
CA MET A 1 -3.10 48.51 -35.47
C MET A 1 -2.31 47.37 -34.84
N LYS A 2 -2.61 46.95 -33.60
CA LYS A 2 -1.93 45.81 -32.96
C LYS A 2 -2.42 44.53 -33.65
N SER A 3 -1.57 43.91 -34.48
CA SER A 3 -1.87 42.61 -35.06
C SER A 3 -1.88 41.56 -33.95
N ASN A 4 -3.05 40.98 -33.66
CA ASN A 4 -3.14 39.86 -32.73
C ASN A 4 -2.77 38.59 -33.49
N PRO A 5 -1.62 37.94 -33.20
CA PRO A 5 -1.17 36.76 -33.93
C PRO A 5 -2.16 35.60 -33.87
N LEU A 6 -3.02 35.56 -32.84
CA LEU A 6 -4.09 34.56 -32.65
C LEU A 6 -5.26 34.68 -33.64
N ASN A 7 -5.38 35.80 -34.37
CA ASN A 7 -6.37 35.98 -35.43
C ASN A 7 -5.89 35.51 -36.81
N THR A 8 -4.62 35.12 -36.93
CA THR A 8 -4.07 34.55 -38.17
C THR A 8 -4.28 33.03 -38.19
N LEU A 9 -4.45 32.45 -39.38
CA LEU A 9 -4.59 31.00 -39.54
C LEU A 9 -3.37 30.25 -38.97
N THR A 10 -2.16 30.75 -39.23
CA THR A 10 -0.91 30.20 -38.68
C THR A 10 -0.88 30.25 -37.15
N GLY A 11 -1.25 31.38 -36.54
CA GLY A 11 -1.27 31.51 -35.08
C GLY A 11 -2.30 30.58 -34.41
N ARG A 12 -3.45 30.36 -35.04
CA ARG A 12 -4.44 29.37 -34.57
C ARG A 12 -3.91 27.95 -34.66
N MET A 13 -3.26 27.59 -35.78
CA MET A 13 -2.66 26.26 -35.94
C MET A 13 -1.58 26.01 -34.88
N VAL A 14 -0.68 26.96 -34.65
CA VAL A 14 0.34 26.85 -33.60
C VAL A 14 -0.29 26.73 -32.21
N LEU A 15 -1.30 27.54 -31.88
CA LEU A 15 -1.99 27.46 -30.60
C LEU A 15 -2.63 26.08 -30.38
N VAL A 16 -3.31 25.55 -31.40
CA VAL A 16 -3.93 24.22 -31.37
C VAL A 16 -2.88 23.15 -31.15
N THR A 17 -1.74 23.22 -31.84
CA THR A 17 -0.65 22.26 -31.66
C THR A 17 -0.07 22.32 -30.24
N VAL A 18 0.21 23.51 -29.73
CA VAL A 18 0.73 23.68 -28.36
C VAL A 18 -0.28 23.17 -27.33
N LEU A 19 -1.56 23.48 -27.51
CA LEU A 19 -2.62 23.02 -26.61
C LEU A 19 -2.77 21.49 -26.67
N ALA A 20 -2.71 20.90 -27.87
CA ALA A 20 -2.77 19.45 -28.04
C ALA A 20 -1.59 18.77 -27.35
N VAL A 21 -0.37 19.30 -27.48
CA VAL A 21 0.82 18.80 -26.78
C VAL A 21 0.63 18.90 -25.26
N MET A 22 0.18 20.05 -24.75
CA MET A 22 -0.07 20.25 -23.32
C MET A 22 -1.10 19.26 -22.77
N ILE A 23 -2.19 19.03 -23.49
CA ILE A 23 -3.23 18.05 -23.11
C ILE A 23 -2.64 16.63 -23.12
N SER A 24 -1.85 16.28 -24.15
CA SER A 24 -1.22 14.97 -24.25
C SER A 24 -0.30 14.69 -23.04
N TYR A 25 0.55 15.65 -22.67
CA TYR A 25 1.41 15.52 -21.49
C TYR A 25 0.61 15.49 -20.19
N ALA A 26 -0.46 16.28 -20.06
CA ALA A 26 -1.32 16.27 -18.87
C ALA A 26 -1.98 14.90 -18.66
N ILE A 27 -2.47 14.27 -19.73
CA ILE A 27 -3.06 12.93 -19.67
C ILE A 27 -1.99 11.90 -19.29
N ALA A 28 -0.82 11.94 -19.95
CA ALA A 28 0.28 11.03 -19.64
C ALA A 28 0.72 11.14 -18.18
N PHE A 29 0.82 12.37 -17.66
CA PHE A 29 1.15 12.63 -16.27
C PHE A 29 0.08 12.07 -15.32
N ALA A 30 -1.20 12.28 -15.61
CA ALA A 30 -2.30 11.78 -14.78
C ALA A 30 -2.29 10.25 -14.66
N ILE A 31 -2.06 9.54 -15.78
CA ILE A 31 -1.94 8.08 -15.80
C ILE A 31 -0.73 7.64 -14.96
N TYR A 32 0.44 8.23 -15.24
CA TYR A 32 1.68 7.88 -14.56
C TYR A 32 1.59 8.10 -13.04
N ALA A 33 0.99 9.22 -12.60
CA ALA A 33 0.80 9.52 -11.19
C ALA A 33 -0.09 8.48 -10.49
N ASN A 34 -1.18 8.06 -11.15
CA ASN A 34 -2.08 7.03 -10.62
C ASN A 34 -1.39 5.65 -10.52
N GLU A 35 -0.68 5.24 -11.57
CA GLU A 35 0.07 3.98 -11.56
C GLU A 35 1.16 3.96 -10.50
N ARG A 36 1.93 5.04 -10.37
CA ARG A 36 2.96 5.17 -9.35
C ARG A 36 2.38 5.14 -7.95
N GLY A 37 1.25 5.80 -7.71
CA GLY A 37 0.53 5.74 -6.43
C GLY A 37 0.09 4.31 -6.08
N ALA A 38 -0.48 3.60 -7.04
CA ALA A 38 -0.88 2.20 -6.87
C ALA A 38 0.34 1.28 -6.62
N ALA A 39 1.44 1.47 -7.33
CA ALA A 39 2.66 0.71 -7.18
C ALA A 39 3.28 0.90 -5.78
N LEU A 40 3.38 2.15 -5.31
CA LEU A 40 3.88 2.46 -3.96
C LEU A 40 3.01 1.83 -2.88
N ARG A 41 1.67 1.88 -3.03
CA ARG A 41 0.75 1.25 -2.09
C ARG A 41 0.92 -0.26 -2.03
N ARG A 42 1.05 -0.93 -3.19
CA ARG A 42 1.30 -2.37 -3.26
C ARG A 42 2.66 -2.75 -2.66
N ALA A 43 3.69 -1.95 -2.90
CA ALA A 43 5.02 -2.17 -2.32
C ALA A 43 4.97 -2.06 -0.78
N ALA A 44 4.25 -1.07 -0.24
CA ALA A 44 4.03 -0.93 1.20
C ALA A 44 3.25 -2.12 1.78
N GLU A 45 2.18 -2.55 1.11
CA GLU A 45 1.40 -3.75 1.52
C GLU A 45 2.30 -5.00 1.54
N SER A 46 3.11 -5.24 0.50
CA SER A 46 4.02 -6.40 0.45
C SER A 46 5.08 -6.37 1.54
N SER A 47 5.67 -5.21 1.80
CA SER A 47 6.68 -5.05 2.86
C SER A 47 6.13 -5.41 4.24
N VAL A 48 4.89 -4.99 4.54
CA VAL A 48 4.23 -5.36 5.80
C VAL A 48 3.98 -6.87 5.87
N ILE A 49 3.45 -7.47 4.79
CA ILE A 49 3.18 -8.90 4.74
C ILE A 49 4.46 -9.71 5.02
N GLU A 50 5.57 -9.38 4.35
CA GLU A 50 6.84 -10.09 4.49
C GLU A 50 7.40 -10.00 5.91
N ARG A 51 7.38 -8.81 6.49
CA ARG A 51 7.90 -8.59 7.84
C ARG A 51 7.06 -9.29 8.91
N VAL A 52 5.74 -9.29 8.77
CA VAL A 52 4.85 -10.03 9.69
C VAL A 52 5.03 -11.54 9.54
N ALA A 53 5.05 -12.06 8.31
CA ALA A 53 5.23 -13.49 8.06
C ALA A 53 6.58 -13.98 8.62
N PHE A 54 7.66 -13.25 8.34
CA PHE A 54 8.99 -13.57 8.85
C PHE A 54 9.03 -13.56 10.39
N ALA A 55 8.48 -12.52 11.03
CA ALA A 55 8.43 -12.45 12.48
C ALA A 55 7.62 -13.61 13.09
N ALA A 56 6.48 -13.94 12.48
CA ALA A 56 5.63 -15.05 12.93
C ALA A 56 6.32 -16.42 12.79
N GLU A 57 7.02 -16.67 11.69
CA GLU A 57 7.81 -17.91 11.50
C GLU A 57 8.93 -18.03 12.53
N ARG A 58 9.71 -16.96 12.72
CA ARG A 58 10.79 -16.94 13.72
C ARG A 58 10.26 -17.15 15.14
N LEU A 59 9.10 -16.58 15.47
CA LEU A 59 8.44 -16.82 16.76
C LEU A 59 7.95 -18.28 16.89
N ARG A 60 7.47 -18.91 15.82
CA ARG A 60 7.04 -20.33 15.85
C ARG A 60 8.21 -21.29 16.11
N GLU A 61 9.39 -20.97 15.61
CA GLU A 61 10.61 -21.77 15.83
C GLU A 61 11.14 -21.72 17.27
N LEU A 62 10.75 -20.70 18.04
CA LEU A 62 11.14 -20.57 19.44
C LEU A 62 10.28 -21.42 20.38
N PRO A 63 10.84 -21.89 21.52
CA PRO A 63 10.06 -22.48 22.61
C PRO A 63 8.96 -21.53 23.08
N ALA A 64 7.79 -22.06 23.42
CA ALA A 64 6.60 -21.25 23.75
C ALA A 64 6.86 -20.20 24.84
N GLU A 65 7.64 -20.56 25.86
CA GLU A 65 8.06 -19.69 26.98
C GLU A 65 8.83 -18.45 26.53
N ARG A 66 9.58 -18.53 25.44
CA ARG A 66 10.43 -17.44 24.94
C ARG A 66 9.74 -16.55 23.92
N ARG A 67 8.57 -16.95 23.39
CA ARG A 67 7.89 -16.21 22.31
C ARG A 67 7.42 -14.84 22.75
N VAL A 68 6.91 -14.71 23.98
CA VAL A 68 6.44 -13.42 24.52
C VAL A 68 7.60 -12.43 24.62
N LEU A 69 8.70 -12.84 25.27
CA LEU A 69 9.91 -12.02 25.41
C LEU A 69 10.52 -11.65 24.04
N ALA A 70 10.54 -12.60 23.10
CA ALA A 70 11.03 -12.34 21.77
C ALA A 70 10.16 -11.32 21.03
N ALA A 71 8.83 -11.46 21.08
CA ALA A 71 7.90 -10.52 20.43
C ALA A 71 8.03 -9.10 20.99
N ASP A 72 8.13 -8.95 22.32
CA ASP A 72 8.31 -7.66 22.97
C ASP A 72 9.66 -6.99 22.65
N SER A 73 10.67 -7.80 22.29
CA SER A 73 12.00 -7.30 21.89
C SER A 73 12.04 -6.78 20.44
N ILE A 74 11.06 -7.13 19.60
CA ILE A 74 11.04 -6.70 18.19
C ILE A 74 10.75 -5.20 18.15
N ARG A 75 11.76 -4.43 17.77
CA ARG A 75 11.63 -2.99 17.53
C ARG A 75 11.37 -2.75 16.07
N ASP A 76 10.18 -2.24 15.80
CA ASP A 76 9.80 -1.82 14.47
C ASP A 76 9.12 -0.45 14.49
N PHE A 77 9.38 0.36 13.47
CA PHE A 77 8.84 1.70 13.39
C PHE A 77 7.32 1.73 13.14
N ALA A 78 6.80 0.74 12.40
CA ALA A 78 5.41 0.73 11.95
C ALA A 78 4.58 -0.42 12.54
N LEU A 79 5.22 -1.45 13.08
CA LEU A 79 4.55 -2.63 13.63
C LEU A 79 4.82 -2.78 15.12
N ARG A 80 3.83 -3.34 15.82
CA ARG A 80 3.98 -3.79 17.20
C ARG A 80 3.52 -5.23 17.28
N PHE A 81 4.32 -6.06 17.91
CA PHE A 81 4.03 -7.48 18.07
C PHE A 81 3.62 -7.74 19.51
N HIS A 82 2.64 -8.62 19.69
CA HIS A 82 2.22 -9.10 20.99
C HIS A 82 1.82 -10.57 20.85
N VAL A 83 2.15 -11.39 21.86
CA VAL A 83 1.79 -12.81 21.91
C VAL A 83 0.91 -13.01 23.13
N SER A 84 -0.32 -13.45 22.90
CA SER A 84 -1.29 -13.81 23.94
C SER A 84 -1.45 -15.32 24.02
N THR A 85 -1.62 -15.85 25.23
CA THR A 85 -2.00 -17.25 25.46
C THR A 85 -3.50 -17.48 25.35
N ALA A 86 -4.31 -16.40 25.45
CA ALA A 86 -5.75 -16.44 25.23
C ALA A 86 -6.07 -16.13 23.75
N PRO A 87 -7.00 -16.88 23.13
CA PRO A 87 -7.44 -16.59 21.76
C PRO A 87 -8.14 -15.23 21.72
N GLN A 88 -7.68 -14.35 20.84
CA GLN A 88 -8.38 -13.10 20.55
C GLN A 88 -9.46 -13.37 19.50
N VAL A 89 -10.72 -13.43 19.95
CA VAL A 89 -11.88 -13.57 19.04
C VAL A 89 -12.34 -12.18 18.63
N GLU A 90 -11.58 -11.52 17.77
CA GLU A 90 -12.00 -10.27 17.16
C GLU A 90 -12.77 -10.54 15.85
N HIS A 91 -13.86 -9.79 15.66
CA HIS A 91 -14.61 -9.78 14.41
C HIS A 91 -13.83 -8.93 13.41
N GLY A 92 -13.29 -9.59 12.38
CA GLY A 92 -12.44 -8.93 11.40
C GLY A 92 -13.21 -7.94 10.52
N ALA A 93 -12.57 -6.82 10.20
CA ALA A 93 -13.05 -5.96 9.13
C ALA A 93 -12.68 -6.62 7.79
N ALA A 94 -13.67 -7.12 7.05
CA ALA A 94 -13.46 -7.92 5.84
C ALA A 94 -12.98 -7.12 4.61
N GLY A 95 -12.81 -5.80 4.74
CA GLY A 95 -12.59 -4.89 3.60
C GLY A 95 -11.31 -4.05 3.68
N GLY A 96 -10.90 -3.51 2.53
CA GLY A 96 -9.85 -2.50 2.46
C GLY A 96 -8.41 -3.05 2.56
N PRO A 97 -7.44 -2.17 2.88
CA PRO A 97 -6.01 -2.53 2.93
C PRO A 97 -5.70 -3.60 3.97
N GLY A 98 -6.32 -3.53 5.15
CA GLY A 98 -6.12 -4.51 6.22
C GLY A 98 -6.50 -5.92 5.77
N GLY A 99 -7.64 -6.09 5.10
CA GLY A 99 -8.08 -7.37 4.56
C GLY A 99 -7.12 -7.94 3.49
N ARG A 100 -6.54 -7.10 2.63
CA ARG A 100 -5.53 -7.54 1.65
C ARG A 100 -4.23 -7.99 2.32
N ILE A 101 -3.76 -7.25 3.31
CA ILE A 101 -2.57 -7.62 4.08
C ILE A 101 -2.81 -8.94 4.83
N ALA A 102 -3.93 -9.10 5.52
CA ALA A 102 -4.27 -10.34 6.22
C ALA A 102 -4.31 -11.55 5.27
N ARG A 103 -4.90 -11.38 4.08
CA ARG A 103 -4.90 -12.42 3.05
C ARG A 103 -3.48 -12.79 2.61
N GLY A 104 -2.65 -11.81 2.26
CA GLY A 104 -1.27 -12.07 1.86
C GLY A 104 -0.42 -12.73 2.95
N ILE A 105 -0.68 -12.42 4.23
CA ILE A 105 -0.04 -13.11 5.36
C ILE A 105 -0.53 -14.57 5.44
N SER A 106 -1.84 -14.81 5.31
CA SER A 106 -2.39 -16.17 5.36
C SER A 106 -1.91 -17.07 4.22
N GLU A 107 -1.63 -16.50 3.04
CA GLU A 107 -1.06 -17.21 1.90
C GLU A 107 0.39 -17.64 2.15
N ARG A 108 1.15 -16.86 2.92
CA ARG A 108 2.55 -17.18 3.27
C ARG A 108 2.67 -18.08 4.49
N LEU A 109 1.85 -17.87 5.52
CA LEU A 109 1.88 -18.66 6.75
C LEU A 109 0.96 -19.88 6.64
N ALA A 110 1.53 -21.03 6.33
CA ALA A 110 0.79 -22.29 6.36
C ALA A 110 0.15 -22.54 7.75
N ASN A 111 -1.08 -23.04 7.74
CA ASN A 111 -1.87 -23.38 8.93
C ASN A 111 -2.04 -22.20 9.91
N ALA A 112 -2.15 -20.98 9.40
CA ALA A 112 -2.42 -19.79 10.21
C ALA A 112 -3.81 -19.24 9.89
N GLU A 113 -4.58 -18.92 10.93
CA GLU A 113 -5.73 -18.05 10.78
C GLU A 113 -5.29 -16.60 10.98
N VAL A 114 -5.54 -15.75 9.99
CA VAL A 114 -5.15 -14.33 10.02
C VAL A 114 -6.40 -13.48 9.85
N ARG A 115 -6.61 -12.57 10.79
CA ARG A 115 -7.73 -11.63 10.77
C ARG A 115 -7.21 -10.20 10.80
N ALA A 116 -7.83 -9.31 10.03
CA ALA A 116 -7.56 -7.88 10.08
C ALA A 116 -8.60 -7.19 10.97
N HIS A 117 -8.13 -6.36 11.91
CA HIS A 117 -8.99 -5.44 12.64
C HIS A 117 -8.65 -4.01 12.23
N SER A 118 -9.65 -3.28 11.72
CA SER A 118 -9.52 -1.84 11.47
C SER A 118 -10.26 -1.09 12.56
N ARG A 119 -9.57 -0.21 13.27
CA ARG A 119 -10.23 0.77 14.12
C ARG A 119 -10.94 1.76 13.20
N THR A 120 -12.27 1.74 13.19
CA THR A 120 -13.06 2.85 12.67
C THR A 120 -12.74 4.05 13.56
N VAL A 121 -12.06 5.05 13.00
CA VAL A 121 -11.86 6.36 13.63
C VAL A 121 -12.76 7.35 12.91
#